data_AF-M0B484-F1
#
_entry.id   AF-M0B484-F1
#
_cell.length_a   1.000
_cell.length_b   1.000
_cell.length_c   1.000
_cell.angle_alpha   90.00
_cell.angle_beta   90.00
_cell.angle_gamma   90.00
#
_symmetry.space_group_name_H-M   'P 1'
#
loop_
_entity.id
_entity.type
_entity.pdbx_description
1 polymer ?
#
loop_
_entity_poly.entity_id
_entity_poly.type
_entity_poly.pdbx_seq_one_letter_code
_entity_poly.pdbx_strand_id
1 'polypeptide(L)'
;MEFVELMSEFSRLTYPITDIRLGDETAVKINGERSWLYSTIDPDTKWILDAQLFGRYGIDPAAVFLHELRGKHDLSEAVFLADQFGYRTAIARLGLNGQMDYTD
;
A
#
# COMPACT_ATOMS: atom_id res chain seq x y z
N MET A 1 10.91 16.19 -7.79
CA MET A 1 10.78 15.34 -6.59
C MET A 1 9.56 14.48 -6.82
N GLU A 2 9.75 13.18 -7.01
CA GLU A 2 8.66 12.23 -7.23
C GLU A 2 7.89 12.02 -5.92
N PHE A 3 6.58 11.78 -5.97
CA PHE A 3 5.74 11.54 -4.79
C PHE A 3 6.31 10.44 -3.88
N VAL A 4 6.87 9.39 -4.48
CA VAL A 4 7.55 8.29 -3.78
C VAL A 4 8.76 8.77 -2.97
N GLU A 5 9.52 9.71 -3.50
CA GLU A 5 10.71 10.25 -2.84
C GLU A 5 10.34 11.14 -1.65
N LEU A 6 9.28 11.95 -1.80
CA LEU A 6 8.70 12.75 -0.72
C LEU A 6 8.18 11.86 0.42
N MET A 7 7.43 10.81 0.08
CA MET A 7 6.86 9.89 1.08
C MET A 7 7.95 9.06 1.77
N SER A 8 9.00 8.67 1.05
CA SER A 8 10.17 8.00 1.64
C SER A 8 10.89 8.91 2.65
N GLU A 9 11.21 10.15 2.28
CA GLU A 9 11.85 11.11 3.20
C GLU A 9 10.98 11.43 4.42
N PHE A 10 9.68 11.65 4.21
CA PHE A 10 8.74 11.92 5.29
C PHE A 10 8.66 10.76 6.29
N SER A 11 8.60 9.52 5.79
CA SER A 11 8.53 8.32 6.62
C SER A 11 9.75 8.17 7.56
N ARG A 12 10.95 8.46 7.05
CA ARG A 12 12.21 8.41 7.81
C ARG A 12 12.28 9.48 8.91
N LEU A 13 11.59 10.60 8.75
CA LEU A 13 11.63 11.74 9.68
C LEU A 13 10.64 11.61 10.84
N THR A 14 9.55 10.88 10.65
CA THR A 14 8.40 10.89 11.57
C THR A 14 8.21 9.58 12.34
N TYR A 15 8.74 8.46 11.84
CA TYR A 15 8.52 7.15 12.45
C TYR A 15 9.86 6.46 12.77
N PRO A 16 10.14 6.11 14.05
CA PRO A 16 11.33 5.33 14.42
C PRO A 16 11.23 3.84 14.02
N ILE A 17 10.33 3.50 13.10
CA ILE A 17 10.03 2.14 12.67
C ILE A 17 10.91 1.82 11.47
N THR A 18 11.59 0.67 11.51
CA THR A 18 12.60 0.29 10.52
C THR A 18 12.03 -0.39 9.27
N ASP A 19 10.75 -0.77 9.27
CA ASP A 19 10.13 -1.51 8.15
C ASP A 19 8.81 -0.88 7.74
N ILE A 20 8.88 0.07 6.80
CA ILE A 20 7.72 0.80 6.27
C ILE A 20 7.40 0.28 4.87
N ARG A 21 6.12 0.06 4.58
CA ARG A 21 5.60 -0.32 3.26
C ARG A 21 4.62 0.73 2.79
N LEU A 22 4.79 1.25 1.58
CA LEU A 22 3.86 2.22 1.01
C LEU A 22 2.87 1.48 0.12
N GLY A 23 1.60 1.50 0.49
CA GLY A 23 0.51 0.91 -0.28
C GLY A 23 -0.29 1.98 -1.00
N ASP A 24 -0.67 1.71 -2.25
CA ASP A 24 -1.49 2.61 -3.05
C ASP A 24 -2.63 1.84 -3.74
N GLU A 25 -3.72 2.56 -3.99
CA GLU A 25 -4.85 2.14 -4.81
C GLU A 25 -5.08 3.21 -5.89
N THR A 26 -4.66 2.93 -7.12
CA THR A 26 -4.81 3.88 -8.23
C THR A 26 -5.84 3.38 -9.24
N ALA A 27 -6.81 4.22 -9.57
CA ALA A 27 -7.71 3.98 -10.70
C ALA A 27 -6.94 4.12 -12.02
N VAL A 28 -6.96 3.07 -12.85
CA VAL A 28 -6.30 3.03 -14.17
C VAL A 28 -7.32 2.76 -15.27
N LYS A 29 -7.00 3.13 -16.51
CA LYS A 29 -7.83 2.86 -17.68
C LYS A 29 -7.10 1.94 -18.64
N ILE A 30 -7.63 0.74 -18.85
CA ILE A 30 -7.05 -0.29 -19.72
C ILE A 30 -8.07 -0.62 -20.80
N ASN A 31 -7.68 -0.50 -22.06
CA ASN A 31 -8.55 -0.77 -23.22
C ASN A 31 -9.90 -0.04 -23.19
N GLY A 32 -9.95 1.15 -22.62
CA GLY A 32 -11.20 1.92 -22.51
C GLY A 32 -12.00 1.68 -21.23
N GLU A 33 -11.69 0.62 -20.49
CA GLU A 33 -12.38 0.23 -19.26
C GLU A 33 -11.61 0.71 -18.02
N ARG A 34 -12.34 1.05 -16.95
CA ARG A 34 -11.74 1.46 -15.68
C ARG A 34 -11.45 0.24 -14.82
N SER A 35 -10.27 0.21 -14.23
CA SER A 35 -9.82 -0.82 -13.30
C SER A 35 -9.06 -0.17 -12.15
N TRP A 36 -8.74 -0.93 -11.11
CA TRP A 36 -8.00 -0.46 -9.94
C TRP A 36 -6.73 -1.27 -9.77
N LEU A 37 -5.61 -0.56 -9.74
CA LEU A 37 -4.29 -1.11 -9.48
C LEU A 37 -3.99 -0.93 -8.00
N TYR A 38 -3.80 -2.06 -7.31
CA TYR A 38 -3.27 -2.09 -5.95
C TYR A 38 -1.78 -2.37 -6.06
N SER A 39 -0.95 -1.53 -5.43
CA SER A 39 0.50 -1.74 -5.44
C SER A 39 1.11 -1.50 -4.06
N THR A 40 2.25 -2.12 -3.82
CA THR A 40 3.06 -1.85 -2.63
C THR A 40 4.51 -1.69 -3.03
N ILE A 41 5.16 -0.67 -2.48
CA ILE A 41 6.57 -0.39 -2.69
C ILE A 41 7.35 -0.39 -1.37
N ASP A 42 8.62 -0.74 -1.47
CA ASP A 42 9.60 -0.53 -0.42
C ASP A 42 10.20 0.88 -0.60
N PRO A 43 10.03 1.80 0.36
CA PRO A 43 10.50 3.18 0.25
C PRO A 43 12.03 3.33 0.36
N ASP A 44 12.74 2.34 0.89
CA ASP A 44 14.19 2.35 1.01
C ASP A 44 14.86 1.95 -0.30
N THR A 45 14.38 0.86 -0.90
CA THR A 45 14.93 0.32 -2.15
C THR A 45 14.26 0.94 -3.39
N LYS A 46 13.11 1.59 -3.22
CA LYS A 46 12.23 2.11 -4.28
C LYS A 46 11.71 1.00 -5.20
N TRP A 47 11.70 -0.25 -4.76
CA TRP A 47 11.23 -1.39 -5.54
C TRP A 47 9.75 -1.65 -5.32
N ILE A 48 9.06 -2.04 -6.40
CA ILE A 48 7.69 -2.56 -6.32
C ILE A 48 7.75 -3.98 -5.77
N LEU A 49 7.10 -4.21 -4.64
CA LEU A 49 7.02 -5.51 -3.99
C LEU A 49 5.97 -6.40 -4.65
N ASP A 50 4.81 -5.82 -4.98
CA ASP A 50 3.77 -6.48 -5.76
C ASP A 50 2.79 -5.46 -6.34
N ALA A 51 2.09 -5.85 -7.40
CA ALA A 51 1.01 -5.07 -7.98
C ALA A 51 -0.06 -5.98 -8.58
N GLN A 52 -1.33 -5.67 -8.33
CA GLN A 52 -2.46 -6.43 -8.87
C GLN A 52 -3.58 -5.53 -9.36
N LEU A 53 -4.22 -5.98 -10.44
CA LEU A 53 -5.30 -5.28 -11.09
C LEU A 53 -6.64 -5.95 -10.78
N PHE A 54 -7.62 -5.16 -10.34
CA PHE A 54 -8.98 -5.61 -10.10
C PHE A 54 -9.98 -4.77 -10.90
N GLY A 55 -11.08 -5.39 -11.32
CA GLY A 55 -12.17 -4.70 -12.02
C GLY A 55 -13.02 -3.80 -11.12
N ARG A 56 -12.78 -3.82 -9.80
CA ARG A 56 -13.46 -2.98 -8.81
C ARG A 56 -12.51 -2.60 -7.69
N TYR A 57 -12.85 -1.53 -6.99
CA TYR A 57 -12.18 -1.12 -5.77
C TYR A 57 -12.89 -1.57 -4.50
N GLY A 58 -12.21 -1.33 -3.38
CA GLY A 58 -12.76 -1.44 -2.04
C GLY A 58 -12.05 -2.50 -1.21
N ILE A 59 -12.72 -2.89 -0.13
CA ILE A 59 -12.12 -3.67 0.95
C ILE A 59 -11.73 -5.09 0.48
N ASP A 60 -12.58 -5.75 -0.31
CA ASP A 60 -12.31 -7.15 -0.70
C ASP A 60 -11.10 -7.26 -1.66
N PRO A 61 -10.97 -6.44 -2.72
CA PRO A 61 -9.74 -6.37 -3.51
C PRO A 61 -8.49 -6.08 -2.68
N ALA A 62 -8.55 -5.09 -1.78
CA ALA A 62 -7.44 -4.73 -0.91
C ALA A 62 -7.04 -5.90 0.02
N ALA A 63 -8.01 -6.63 0.57
CA ALA A 63 -7.75 -7.79 1.43
C ALA A 63 -7.14 -8.96 0.67
N VAL A 64 -7.60 -9.23 -0.55
CA VAL A 64 -7.00 -10.25 -1.43
C VAL A 64 -5.55 -9.89 -1.75
N PHE A 65 -5.32 -8.65 -2.18
CA PHE A 65 -3.97 -8.17 -2.49
C PHE A 65 -3.02 -8.29 -1.30
N LEU A 66 -3.40 -7.78 -0.13
CA LEU A 66 -2.56 -7.85 1.08
C LEU A 66 -2.34 -9.29 1.57
N HIS A 67 -3.32 -10.17 1.42
CA HIS A 67 -3.17 -11.59 1.76
C HIS A 67 -2.11 -12.25 0.88
N GLU A 68 -2.14 -12.00 -0.43
CA GLU A 68 -1.16 -12.54 -1.37
C GLU A 68 0.22 -11.89 -1.18
N LEU A 69 0.28 -10.59 -0.91
CA LEU A 69 1.52 -9.87 -0.61
C LEU A 69 2.22 -10.48 0.61
N ARG A 70 1.48 -10.80 1.68
CA ARG A 70 2.01 -11.50 2.87
C ARG A 70 2.49 -12.92 2.57
N GLY A 71 1.93 -13.57 1.55
CA GLY A 71 2.42 -14.88 1.10
C GLY A 71 3.77 -14.80 0.38
N LYS A 72 4.12 -13.63 -0.19
CA LYS A 72 5.32 -13.40 -1.00
C LYS A 72 6.45 -12.74 -0.21
N HIS A 73 6.12 -11.89 0.76
CA HIS A 73 7.06 -11.05 1.51
C HIS A 73 6.86 -11.21 3.01
N ASP A 74 7.95 -11.12 3.77
CA ASP A 74 7.85 -11.01 5.22
C ASP A 74 7.34 -9.62 5.61
N LEU A 75 6.18 -9.58 6.26
CA LEU A 75 5.48 -8.37 6.65
C LEU A 75 5.18 -8.35 8.15
N SER A 76 5.81 -9.20 8.96
CA SER A 76 5.46 -9.35 10.38
C SER A 76 5.66 -8.05 11.18
N GLU A 77 6.74 -7.34 10.89
CA GLU A 77 7.10 -6.05 11.53
C GLU A 77 6.78 -4.84 10.63
N ALA A 78 6.23 -5.09 9.44
CA ALA A 78 5.97 -4.06 8.46
C ALA A 78 4.81 -3.15 8.90
N VAL A 79 5.01 -1.84 8.78
CA VAL A 79 3.95 -0.83 8.92
C VAL A 79 3.56 -0.31 7.57
N PHE A 80 2.29 -0.48 7.23
CA PHE A 80 1.72 0.06 5.99
C PHE A 80 1.31 1.51 6.16
N LEU A 81 1.83 2.37 5.28
CA LEU A 81 1.30 3.71 5.03
C LEU A 81 0.50 3.65 3.72
N ALA A 82 -0.79 3.94 3.81
CA ALA A 82 -1.69 3.95 2.66
C ALA A 82 -2.65 5.14 2.77
N ASP A 83 -2.97 5.75 1.63
CA ASP A 83 -3.78 6.97 1.54
C ASP A 83 -5.30 6.70 1.49
N GLN A 84 -5.72 5.45 1.21
CA GLN A 84 -7.11 5.13 0.90
C GLN A 84 -7.82 4.19 1.88
N PHE A 85 -9.10 4.50 2.13
CA PHE A 85 -10.01 3.85 3.09
C PHE A 85 -10.14 2.32 2.93
N GLY A 86 -9.93 1.78 1.72
CA GLY A 86 -9.97 0.34 1.44
C GLY A 86 -8.88 -0.44 2.19
N TYR A 87 -7.66 0.10 2.22
CA TYR A 87 -6.54 -0.45 2.99
C TYR A 87 -6.83 -0.46 4.50
N ARG A 88 -7.52 0.56 5.02
CA ARG A 88 -7.87 0.71 6.45
C ARG A 88 -8.55 -0.53 7.02
N THR A 89 -9.55 -1.03 6.31
CA THR A 89 -10.34 -2.18 6.78
C THR A 89 -9.62 -3.51 6.50
N ALA A 90 -8.88 -3.59 5.39
CA ALA A 90 -8.14 -4.79 5.02
C ALA A 90 -6.95 -5.05 5.96
N ILE A 91 -6.17 -4.03 6.29
CA ILE A 91 -5.06 -4.09 7.25
C ILE A 91 -5.55 -4.59 8.61
N ALA A 92 -6.65 -4.01 9.12
CA ALA A 92 -7.25 -4.42 10.39
C ALA A 92 -7.79 -5.87 10.35
N ARG A 93 -8.42 -6.29 9.24
CA ARG A 93 -8.90 -7.68 9.06
C ARG A 93 -7.77 -8.70 9.03
N LEU A 94 -6.59 -8.32 8.53
CA LEU A 94 -5.44 -9.22 8.37
C LEU A 94 -4.48 -9.20 9.56
N GLY A 95 -4.74 -8.34 10.56
CA GLY A 95 -3.87 -8.18 11.74
C GLY A 95 -2.51 -7.58 11.39
N LEU A 96 -2.44 -6.78 10.33
CA LEU A 96 -1.23 -6.06 9.94
C LEU A 96 -1.15 -4.73 10.71
N ASN A 97 0.07 -4.24 10.95
CA ASN A 97 0.28 -2.93 11.54
C ASN A 97 0.09 -1.85 10.47
N GLY A 98 -0.73 -0.83 10.76
CA GLY A 98 -0.97 0.28 9.83
C GLY A 98 -1.16 1.60 10.54
N GLN A 99 -0.62 2.66 9.94
CA GLN A 99 -0.79 4.03 10.41
C GLN A 99 -1.16 4.90 9.20
N MET A 100 -2.15 5.78 9.36
CA MET A 100 -2.57 6.70 8.29
C MET A 100 -2.05 8.08 8.58
N ASP A 101 -1.50 8.71 7.55
CA ASP A 101 -1.33 10.15 7.53
C ASP A 101 -2.39 10.73 6.59
N TYR A 102 -3.35 11.44 7.19
CA TYR A 102 -4.25 12.32 6.46
C TYR A 102 -3.74 13.73 6.71
N THR A 103 -3.07 14.33 5.73
CA THR A 103 -3.13 15.78 5.58
C THR A 103 -4.39 16.08 4.78
N ASP A 104 -5.35 16.76 5.44
CA ASP A 104 -6.54 17.38 4.83
C ASP A 104 -6.20 18.25 3.61
#